data_AF-W4VQC8-F1
#
_entry.id   AF-W4VQC8-F1
#
_cell.length_a   1.000
_cell.length_b   1.000
_cell.length_c   1.000
_cell.angle_alpha   90.00
_cell.angle_beta   90.00
_cell.angle_gamma   90.00
#
_symmetry.space_group_name_H-M   'P 1'
#
loop_
_entity.id
_entity.type
_entity.pdbx_description
1 polymer ?
#
loop_
_entity_poly.entity_id
_entity_poly.type
_entity_poly.pdbx_seq_one_letter_code
_entity_poly.pdbx_strand_id
1 'polypeptide(L)'
;MQTLSLSEMQEGIERLLDHRDTSIWMLFGTFPFYPCNKNEKELALLKRLYREDKVTVRNDPDGRSRLNVNIFSGEVIVTDFGDEEESSLGNIQTTSLQASYHRWMKSKTAISLNCHCPAVKCLGPNILVKNTYYQDVDFTKRSANITR
;
A
#
# COMPACT_ATOMS: atom_id res chain seq x y z
N MET A 1 -17.77 8.32 -0.70
CA MET A 1 -17.66 6.86 -0.51
C MET A 1 -17.79 6.58 0.98
N GLN A 2 -18.67 5.68 1.42
CA GLN A 2 -18.68 5.25 2.83
C GLN A 2 -17.50 4.31 3.04
N THR A 3 -16.60 4.65 3.97
CA THR A 3 -15.43 3.84 4.32
C THR A 3 -15.51 3.50 5.80
N LEU A 4 -15.11 2.27 6.16
CA LEU A 4 -14.98 1.88 7.56
C LEU A 4 -13.88 2.70 8.22
N SER A 5 -14.06 3.07 9.48
CA SER A 5 -12.95 3.56 10.31
C SER A 5 -11.91 2.47 10.53
N LEU A 6 -10.69 2.85 10.91
CA LEU A 6 -9.64 1.89 11.29
C LEU A 6 -10.07 1.00 12.46
N SER A 7 -10.83 1.52 13.42
CA SER A 7 -11.34 0.74 14.56
C SER A 7 -12.34 -0.32 14.11
N GLU A 8 -13.34 0.06 13.30
CA GLU A 8 -14.33 -0.88 12.79
C GLU A 8 -13.69 -1.96 11.91
N MET A 9 -12.70 -1.58 11.10
CA MET A 9 -11.96 -2.54 10.29
C MET A 9 -11.16 -3.50 11.18
N GLN A 10 -10.44 -3.00 12.18
CA GLN A 10 -9.69 -3.81 13.14
C GLN A 10 -10.63 -4.82 13.84
N GLU A 11 -11.75 -4.36 14.38
CA GLU A 11 -12.74 -5.21 15.06
C GLU A 11 -13.30 -6.28 14.10
N GLY A 12 -13.59 -5.90 12.86
CA GLY A 12 -14.05 -6.83 11.83
C GLY A 12 -13.04 -7.94 11.52
N ILE A 13 -11.75 -7.59 11.43
CA ILE A 13 -10.67 -8.55 11.19
C ILE A 13 -10.46 -9.46 12.39
N GLU A 14 -10.42 -8.90 13.60
CA GLU A 14 -10.28 -9.69 14.84
C GLU A 14 -11.41 -10.71 14.95
N ARG A 15 -12.66 -10.28 14.75
CA ARG A 15 -13.82 -11.17 14.74
C ARG A 15 -13.71 -12.26 13.67
N LEU A 16 -13.23 -11.93 12.47
CA LEU A 16 -13.01 -12.91 11.40
C LEU A 16 -11.96 -13.95 11.80
N LEU A 17 -10.84 -13.52 12.39
CA LEU A 17 -9.79 -14.42 12.86
C LEU A 17 -10.25 -15.31 14.02
N ASP A 18 -11.13 -14.82 14.89
CA ASP A 18 -11.66 -15.58 16.02
C ASP A 18 -12.62 -16.72 15.60
N HIS A 19 -13.26 -16.59 14.43
CA HIS A 19 -14.31 -17.51 13.98
C HIS A 19 -13.96 -18.31 12.71
N ARG A 20 -12.78 -18.07 12.11
CA ARG A 20 -12.39 -18.77 10.89
C ARG A 20 -12.13 -20.26 11.15
N ASP A 21 -12.32 -21.06 10.13
CA ASP A 21 -11.77 -22.42 10.08
C ASP A 21 -10.26 -22.34 9.85
N THR A 22 -9.46 -22.83 10.80
CA THR A 22 -7.99 -22.78 10.75
C THR A 22 -7.40 -23.71 9.70
N SER A 23 -8.19 -24.65 9.16
CA SER A 23 -7.76 -25.51 8.06
C SER A 23 -7.72 -24.78 6.71
N ILE A 24 -8.41 -23.64 6.58
CA ILE A 24 -8.52 -22.85 5.36
C ILE A 24 -7.45 -21.74 5.33
N TRP A 25 -6.79 -21.59 4.18
CA TRP A 25 -5.86 -20.50 3.94
C TRP A 25 -6.59 -19.19 3.67
N MET A 26 -6.15 -18.11 4.34
CA MET A 26 -6.71 -16.77 4.21
C MET A 26 -5.64 -15.78 3.79
N LEU A 27 -5.91 -15.02 2.72
CA LEU A 27 -5.06 -13.93 2.24
C LEU A 27 -5.72 -12.59 2.53
N PHE A 28 -5.13 -11.81 3.43
CA PHE A 28 -5.43 -10.40 3.56
C PHE A 28 -4.66 -9.61 2.50
N GLY A 29 -5.42 -8.88 1.68
CA GLY A 29 -4.90 -7.96 0.67
C GLY A 29 -4.33 -6.68 1.27
N THR A 30 -4.68 -5.55 0.70
CA THR A 30 -4.27 -4.22 1.18
C THR A 30 -4.75 -3.99 2.59
N PHE A 31 -3.80 -3.81 3.51
CA PHE A 31 -4.06 -3.65 4.93
C PHE A 31 -3.70 -2.23 5.36
N PRO A 32 -4.62 -1.43 5.95
CA PRO A 32 -4.31 -0.07 6.35
C PRO A 32 -3.65 0.00 7.74
N PHE A 33 -2.91 -1.03 8.13
CA PHE A 33 -2.21 -1.10 9.40
C PHE A 33 -0.73 -1.38 9.14
N TYR A 34 0.13 -0.54 9.71
CA TYR A 34 1.56 -0.56 9.41
C TYR A 34 2.40 -0.82 10.66
N PRO A 35 3.49 -1.62 10.56
CA PRO A 35 4.41 -1.89 11.67
C PRO A 35 5.03 -0.63 12.30
N CYS A 36 4.98 0.50 11.60
CA CYS A 36 5.52 1.77 12.05
C CYS A 36 4.48 2.71 12.70
N ASN A 37 3.24 2.24 12.88
CA ASN A 37 2.19 2.98 13.60
C ASN A 37 2.46 2.99 15.10
N LYS A 38 1.88 3.99 15.79
CA LYS A 38 2.01 4.15 17.25
C LYS A 38 0.86 3.52 18.05
N ASN A 39 -0.22 3.12 17.37
CA ASN A 39 -1.38 2.53 18.02
C ASN A 39 -1.07 1.09 18.44
N GLU A 40 -1.03 0.85 19.75
CA GLU A 40 -0.68 -0.47 20.31
C GLU A 40 -1.65 -1.58 19.88
N LYS A 41 -2.94 -1.25 19.71
CA LYS A 41 -3.95 -2.22 19.27
C LYS A 41 -3.69 -2.67 17.83
N GLU A 42 -3.36 -1.75 16.94
CA GLU A 42 -3.02 -2.07 15.54
C GLU A 42 -1.74 -2.90 15.46
N LEU A 43 -0.73 -2.56 16.27
CA LEU A 43 0.51 -3.34 16.36
C LEU A 43 0.25 -4.75 16.91
N ALA A 44 -0.66 -4.91 17.87
CA ALA A 44 -1.06 -6.20 18.40
C ALA A 44 -1.75 -7.07 17.33
N LEU A 45 -2.66 -6.48 16.54
CA LEU A 45 -3.29 -7.17 15.41
C LEU A 45 -2.24 -7.65 14.38
N LEU A 46 -1.29 -6.80 13.99
CA LEU A 46 -0.21 -7.20 13.08
C LEU A 46 0.64 -8.35 13.64
N LYS A 47 1.01 -8.30 14.92
CA LYS A 47 1.74 -9.40 15.59
C LYS A 47 0.92 -10.69 15.65
N ARG A 48 -0.40 -10.62 15.78
CA ARG A 48 -1.29 -11.78 15.71
C ARG A 48 -1.25 -12.38 14.31
N LEU A 49 -1.50 -11.56 13.29
CA LEU A 49 -1.49 -11.97 11.88
C LEU A 49 -0.17 -12.63 11.44
N TYR A 50 0.98 -12.18 11.96
CA TYR A 50 2.27 -12.79 11.63
C TYR A 50 2.46 -14.21 12.19
N ARG A 51 1.74 -14.57 13.24
CA ARG A 51 1.84 -15.87 13.92
C ARG A 51 0.67 -16.82 13.60
N GLU A 52 -0.35 -16.30 12.95
CA GLU A 52 -1.60 -17.00 12.69
C GLU A 52 -1.42 -18.07 11.59
N ASP A 53 -1.84 -19.31 11.85
CA ASP A 53 -1.60 -20.43 10.93
C ASP A 53 -2.42 -20.27 9.64
N LYS A 54 -1.82 -20.55 8.48
CA LYS A 54 -2.45 -20.37 7.17
C LYS A 54 -3.07 -18.97 6.97
N VAL A 55 -2.48 -17.93 7.55
CA VAL A 55 -2.83 -16.55 7.26
C VAL A 55 -1.65 -15.83 6.61
N THR A 56 -1.93 -15.20 5.48
CA THR A 56 -0.95 -14.38 4.77
C THR A 56 -1.48 -12.95 4.67
N VAL A 57 -0.62 -11.98 4.99
CA VAL A 57 -0.85 -10.57 4.67
C VAL A 57 0.12 -10.18 3.56
N ARG A 58 -0.40 -9.67 2.45
CA ARG A 58 0.43 -9.14 1.35
C ARG A 58 0.52 -7.63 1.40
N ASN A 59 1.62 -7.10 0.88
CA ASN A 59 1.71 -5.67 0.59
C ASN A 59 0.84 -5.32 -0.61
N ASP A 60 0.54 -4.03 -0.74
CA ASP A 60 -0.08 -3.47 -1.92
C ASP A 60 0.96 -2.70 -2.75
N PRO A 61 1.34 -3.18 -3.94
CA PRO A 61 2.26 -2.49 -4.84
C PRO A 61 1.60 -1.35 -5.62
N ASP A 62 0.27 -1.21 -5.55
CA ASP A 62 -0.49 -0.22 -6.32
C ASP A 62 -0.07 1.21 -5.91
N GLY A 63 0.14 2.05 -6.90
CA GLY A 63 0.55 3.44 -6.78
C GLY A 63 2.05 3.64 -6.60
N ARG A 64 2.88 2.60 -6.82
CA ARG A 64 4.34 2.68 -6.57
C ARG A 64 5.21 2.54 -7.80
N SER A 65 4.96 1.58 -8.68
CA SER A 65 5.84 1.33 -9.84
C SER A 65 5.10 0.76 -11.05
N ARG A 66 3.78 0.90 -11.08
CA ARG A 66 2.96 0.42 -12.20
C ARG A 66 2.83 1.51 -13.26
N LEU A 67 3.69 1.42 -14.28
CA LEU A 67 3.59 2.24 -15.48
C LEU A 67 2.71 1.52 -16.51
N ASN A 68 1.68 2.19 -17.00
CA ASN A 68 0.81 1.69 -18.06
C ASN A 68 1.11 2.44 -19.36
N VAL A 69 1.10 1.73 -20.48
CA VAL A 69 1.25 2.31 -21.82
C VAL A 69 -0.10 2.25 -22.51
N ASN A 70 -0.64 3.40 -22.91
CA ASN A 70 -1.81 3.47 -23.75
C ASN A 70 -1.44 2.95 -25.15
N ILE A 71 -2.08 1.87 -25.61
CA ILE A 71 -1.76 1.22 -26.88
C ILE A 71 -2.12 2.06 -28.12
N PHE A 72 -3.02 3.03 -27.98
CA PHE A 72 -3.47 3.89 -29.08
C PHE A 72 -2.66 5.19 -29.17
N SER A 73 -2.40 5.85 -28.04
CA SER A 73 -1.62 7.10 -28.02
C SER A 73 -0.12 6.89 -27.83
N GLY A 74 0.29 5.76 -27.25
CA GLY A 74 1.66 5.50 -26.81
C GLY A 74 2.03 6.21 -25.50
N GLU A 75 1.10 6.92 -24.85
CA GLU A 75 1.37 7.62 -23.60
C GLU A 75 1.66 6.66 -22.46
N VAL A 76 2.64 7.03 -21.64
CA VAL A 76 3.00 6.31 -20.42
C VAL A 76 2.42 7.06 -19.23
N ILE A 77 1.61 6.39 -18.43
CA ILE A 77 0.92 6.96 -17.25
C ILE A 77 1.09 6.06 -16.04
N VAL A 78 0.95 6.61 -14.84
CA VAL A 78 0.68 5.79 -13.64
C VAL A 78 -0.83 5.61 -13.57
N THR A 79 -1.30 4.37 -13.60
CA THR A 79 -2.72 4.09 -13.40
C THR A 79 -2.80 3.23 -12.20
N ASP A 80 -3.23 3.82 -11.09
CA ASP A 80 -3.62 3.02 -9.94
C ASP A 80 -4.96 3.49 -9.36
N PHE A 81 -5.32 4.78 -9.43
CA PHE A 81 -6.55 5.23 -8.78
C PHE A 81 -7.20 6.43 -9.48
N GLY A 82 -7.84 6.20 -10.62
CA GLY A 82 -8.99 6.96 -11.16
C GLY A 82 -8.84 8.44 -11.51
N ASP A 83 -7.88 9.16 -10.94
CA ASP A 83 -7.77 10.60 -11.11
C ASP A 83 -6.91 10.90 -12.33
N GLU A 84 -7.55 11.53 -13.32
CA GLU A 84 -7.03 12.00 -14.60
C GLU A 84 -5.93 13.08 -14.45
N GLU A 85 -5.40 13.30 -13.23
CA GLU A 85 -4.48 14.39 -12.88
C GLU A 85 -2.99 14.03 -12.95
N GLU A 86 -2.63 12.75 -13.15
CA GLU A 86 -1.23 12.38 -13.35
C GLU A 86 -0.80 12.69 -14.80
N SER A 87 -0.07 13.79 -14.95
CA SER A 87 0.54 14.20 -16.22
C SER A 87 1.31 13.06 -16.88
N SER A 88 1.15 12.89 -18.19
CA SER A 88 1.89 11.90 -18.99
C SER A 88 3.37 11.85 -18.60
N LEU A 89 3.86 10.65 -18.30
CA LEU A 89 5.27 10.39 -17.99
C LEU A 89 6.13 10.32 -19.26
N GLY A 90 5.53 10.55 -20.43
CA GLY A 90 6.16 10.52 -21.74
C GLY A 90 5.38 9.67 -22.72
N ASN A 91 5.93 9.51 -23.91
CA ASN A 91 5.37 8.64 -24.94
C ASN A 91 6.38 7.55 -25.28
N ILE A 92 5.94 6.30 -25.40
CA ILE A 92 6.82 5.14 -25.66
C ILE A 92 7.61 5.27 -26.97
N GLN A 93 7.14 6.09 -27.92
CA GLN A 93 7.83 6.35 -29.18
C GLN A 93 9.08 7.23 -29.00
N THR A 94 9.12 8.10 -27.98
CA THR A 94 10.18 9.12 -27.80
C THR A 94 10.81 9.12 -26.42
N THR A 95 10.23 8.41 -25.45
CA THR A 95 10.66 8.31 -24.06
C THR A 95 10.84 6.84 -23.71
N SER A 96 12.05 6.46 -23.27
CA SER A 96 12.29 5.11 -22.76
C SER A 96 11.52 4.85 -21.47
N LEU A 97 11.15 3.59 -21.23
CA LEU A 97 10.47 3.19 -19.99
C LEU A 97 11.29 3.58 -18.74
N GLN A 98 12.61 3.51 -18.82
CA GLN A 98 13.50 3.98 -17.76
C GLN A 98 13.33 5.48 -17.53
N ALA A 99 13.30 6.31 -18.57
CA ALA A 99 13.10 7.75 -18.42
C ALA A 99 11.72 8.06 -17.81
N SER A 100 10.66 7.37 -18.25
CA SER A 100 9.32 7.48 -17.66
C SER A 100 9.31 7.10 -16.17
N TYR A 101 9.99 6.00 -15.81
CA TYR A 101 10.14 5.59 -14.42
C TYR A 101 10.89 6.63 -13.58
N HIS A 102 12.00 7.17 -14.08
CA HIS A 102 12.74 8.22 -13.36
C HIS A 102 11.93 9.51 -13.19
N ARG A 103 11.08 9.85 -14.17
CA ARG A 103 10.12 10.97 -14.03
C ARG A 103 9.11 10.69 -12.93
N TRP A 104 8.52 9.49 -12.92
CA TRP A 104 7.62 9.06 -11.87
C TRP A 104 8.25 9.13 -10.48
N MET A 105 9.45 8.57 -10.29
CA MET A 105 10.14 8.57 -9.00
C MET A 105 10.50 9.97 -8.46
N LYS A 106 10.48 11.00 -9.32
CA LYS A 106 10.69 12.41 -8.95
C LYS A 106 9.38 13.14 -8.64
N SER A 107 8.22 12.53 -8.88
CA SER A 107 6.92 13.15 -8.60
C SER A 107 6.71 13.30 -7.09
N LYS A 108 5.91 14.30 -6.69
CA LYS A 108 5.53 14.49 -5.29
C LYS A 108 4.81 13.26 -4.75
N THR A 109 3.91 12.68 -5.56
CA THR A 109 3.14 11.48 -5.22
C THR A 109 4.07 10.32 -4.87
N ALA A 110 4.98 9.96 -5.79
CA ALA A 110 5.91 8.84 -5.62
C ALA A 110 6.80 9.04 -4.39
N ILE A 111 7.41 10.21 -4.23
CA ILE A 111 8.27 10.53 -3.07
C ILE A 111 7.49 10.33 -1.76
N SER A 112 6.23 10.74 -1.73
CA SER A 112 5.39 10.67 -0.54
C SER A 112 4.92 9.25 -0.17
N LEU A 113 5.04 8.30 -1.10
CA LEU A 113 4.62 6.89 -0.95
C LEU A 113 5.82 5.93 -0.88
N ASN A 114 7.01 6.35 -1.34
CA ASN A 114 8.15 5.45 -1.56
C ASN A 114 8.96 5.16 -0.29
N CYS A 115 8.30 4.62 0.74
CA CYS A 115 8.98 4.04 1.90
C CYS A 115 9.14 2.52 1.74
N HIS A 116 10.16 1.95 2.38
CA HIS A 116 10.40 0.51 2.41
C HIS A 116 11.07 0.15 3.74
N CYS A 117 10.53 -0.85 4.43
CA CYS A 117 11.08 -1.33 5.69
C CYS A 117 11.44 -2.83 5.58
N PRO A 118 12.72 -3.16 5.30
CA PRO A 118 13.15 -4.54 5.11
C PRO A 118 12.90 -5.44 6.33
N ALA A 119 13.08 -4.90 7.54
CA ALA A 119 12.95 -5.63 8.80
C ALA A 119 11.56 -6.29 9.01
N VAL A 120 10.53 -5.75 8.34
CA VAL A 120 9.14 -6.25 8.41
C VAL A 120 8.56 -6.54 7.03
N LYS A 121 9.40 -6.51 5.99
CA LYS A 121 9.00 -6.68 4.58
C LYS A 121 7.83 -5.76 4.19
N CYS A 122 7.79 -4.53 4.74
CA CYS A 122 6.71 -3.57 4.52
C CYS A 122 7.05 -2.63 3.37
N LEU A 123 6.07 -2.41 2.50
CA LEU A 123 6.15 -1.57 1.31
C LEU A 123 5.34 -0.25 1.44
N GLY A 124 4.96 0.13 2.65
CA GLY A 124 4.22 1.37 2.88
C GLY A 124 2.77 1.33 2.39
N PRO A 125 2.06 2.47 2.48
CA PRO A 125 0.69 2.59 1.98
C PRO A 125 0.63 2.82 0.47
N ASN A 126 -0.47 2.40 -0.14
CA ASN A 126 -0.90 2.95 -1.42
C ASN A 126 -1.52 4.35 -1.22
N ILE A 127 -1.79 5.07 -2.30
CA ILE A 127 -2.34 6.43 -2.23
C ILE A 127 -3.75 6.49 -1.62
N LEU A 128 -4.62 5.50 -1.88
CA LEU A 128 -5.98 5.49 -1.33
C LEU A 128 -5.97 5.37 0.19
N VAL A 129 -5.20 4.42 0.72
CA VAL A 129 -5.06 4.21 2.16
C VAL A 129 -4.46 5.45 2.80
N LYS A 130 -3.43 6.03 2.18
CA LYS A 130 -2.83 7.28 2.67
C LYS A 130 -3.86 8.41 2.72
N ASN A 131 -4.57 8.65 1.61
CA ASN A 131 -5.53 9.75 1.51
C ASN A 131 -6.79 9.52 2.36
N THR A 132 -7.16 8.27 2.65
CA THR A 132 -8.33 7.94 3.45
C THR A 132 -8.04 8.00 4.95
N TYR A 133 -6.89 7.47 5.39
CA TYR A 133 -6.63 7.21 6.82
C TYR A 133 -5.41 7.94 7.39
N TYR A 134 -4.53 8.46 6.54
CA TYR A 134 -3.19 8.90 6.94
C TYR A 134 -2.74 10.19 6.23
N GLN A 135 -3.65 11.15 6.03
CA GLN A 135 -3.40 12.38 5.27
C GLN A 135 -2.20 13.18 5.80
N ASP A 136 -2.08 13.28 7.12
CA ASP A 136 -1.02 14.06 7.80
C ASP A 136 0.23 13.23 8.16
N VAL A 137 0.33 12.00 7.65
CA VAL A 137 1.41 11.09 8.02
C VAL A 137 2.48 11.01 6.95
N ASP A 138 3.72 11.32 7.37
CA ASP A 138 4.92 11.07 6.60
C ASP A 138 5.54 9.71 6.97
N PHE A 139 5.23 8.68 6.17
CA PHE A 139 5.77 7.32 6.36
C PHE A 139 7.28 7.23 6.10
N THR A 140 7.88 8.16 5.34
CA THR A 140 9.31 8.15 5.04
C THR A 140 10.18 8.44 6.26
N LYS A 141 9.60 9.06 7.29
CA LYS A 141 10.23 9.37 8.57
C LYS A 141 9.98 8.34 9.66
N ARG A 142 9.22 7.28 9.37
CA ARG A 142 8.84 6.27 10.35
C ARG A 142 9.72 5.02 10.22
N SER A 143 9.88 4.32 11.34
CA SER A 143 10.55 3.04 11.43
C SER A 143 9.63 2.02 12.10
N ALA A 144 9.86 0.73 11.84
CA ALA A 144 9.03 -0.33 12.41
C ALA A 144 9.18 -0.39 13.94
N ASN A 145 8.04 -0.51 14.63
CA ASN A 145 7.93 -0.69 16.09
C ASN A 145 7.81 -2.17 16.48
N ILE A 146 7.70 -3.07 15.50
CA ILE A 146 7.57 -4.52 15.67
C ILE A 146 8.46 -5.25 14.67
N THR A 147 8.78 -6.51 14.94
CA THR A 147 9.47 -7.42 14.01
C THR A 147 8.51 -8.49 13.52
N ARG A 148 8.77 -9.00 12.31
CA ARG A 148 8.02 -10.12 11.71
C ARG A 148 8.79 -11.41 11.85
#